data_AF-I3IBM4-F1
#
_entry.id   AF-I3IBM4-F1
#
_cell.length_a   1.000
_cell.length_b   1.000
_cell.length_c   1.000
_cell.angle_alpha   90.00
_cell.angle_beta   90.00
_cell.angle_gamma   90.00
#
_symmetry.space_group_name_H-M   'P 1'
#
loop_
_entity.id
_entity.type
_entity.pdbx_description
1 polymer ?
#
loop_
_entity_poly.entity_id
_entity_poly.type
_entity_poly.pdbx_seq_one_letter_code
_entity_poly.pdbx_strand_id
1 'polypeptide(L)'
;MAVLSISTSAFLRIFYRLFYGLFVLSLFVALFPYISDVNTGGVVRLVWLALLLGSLIGLWHLYALQCAAIPVGSLAYENGFWILSNNKKEQLNCVLVGEVLCWPWLIVLPLQSEDGSKRFLLLCHDAIKPADQARLRTWLRACLRPKG
;
A
#
# COMPACT_ATOMS: atom_id res chain seq x y z
N MET A 1 -26.62 -7.10 -2.53
CA MET A 1 -25.38 -6.42 -2.92
C MET A 1 -24.59 -6.14 -1.65
N ALA A 2 -23.39 -6.68 -1.47
CA ALA A 2 -22.52 -6.21 -0.38
C ALA A 2 -21.45 -5.33 -0.98
N VAL A 3 -21.42 -4.09 -0.51
CA VAL A 3 -20.55 -3.01 -0.96
C VAL A 3 -19.59 -2.74 0.18
N LEU A 4 -18.29 -2.90 -0.09
CA LEU A 4 -17.21 -2.62 0.84
C LEU A 4 -16.70 -1.21 0.53
N SER A 5 -16.80 -0.29 1.49
CA SER A 5 -16.16 1.03 1.34
C SER A 5 -14.67 0.92 1.65
N ILE A 6 -13.82 1.25 0.69
CA ILE A 6 -12.37 1.27 0.84
C ILE A 6 -11.96 2.70 1.11
N SER A 7 -11.52 2.96 2.33
CA SER A 7 -10.94 4.24 2.73
C SER A 7 -9.42 4.18 2.65
N THR A 8 -8.78 5.35 2.70
CA THR A 8 -7.33 5.43 2.77
C THR A 8 -6.83 5.01 4.15
N SER A 9 -6.00 3.96 4.23
CA SER A 9 -5.39 3.54 5.51
C SER A 9 -4.27 4.48 5.94
N ALA A 10 -4.37 5.05 7.13
CA ALA A 10 -3.30 5.83 7.76
C ALA A 10 -2.16 4.94 8.28
N PHE A 11 -2.46 3.72 8.74
CA PHE A 11 -1.45 2.78 9.21
C PHE A 11 -0.51 2.31 8.10
N LEU A 12 -1.03 1.89 6.95
CA LEU A 12 -0.20 1.45 5.83
C LEU A 12 0.77 2.55 5.42
N ARG A 13 0.27 3.79 5.39
CA ARG A 13 1.04 5.02 5.13
C ARG A 13 2.18 5.23 6.11
N ILE A 14 1.90 5.15 7.41
CA ILE A 14 2.93 5.32 8.46
C ILE A 14 3.95 4.18 8.41
N PHE A 15 3.49 2.94 8.26
CA PHE A 15 4.35 1.76 8.20
C PHE A 15 5.33 1.84 7.03
N TYR A 16 4.82 2.13 5.82
CA TYR A 16 5.67 2.30 4.63
C TYR A 16 6.65 3.48 4.81
N ARG A 17 6.20 4.58 5.41
CA ARG A 17 7.05 5.75 5.70
C ARG A 17 8.20 5.42 6.63
N LEU A 18 7.92 4.70 7.72
CA LEU A 18 8.95 4.27 8.67
C LEU A 18 9.93 3.29 8.02
N PHE A 19 9.43 2.34 7.24
CA PHE A 19 10.26 1.33 6.61
C PHE A 19 11.23 1.93 5.58
N TYR A 20 10.75 2.80 4.69
CA TYR A 20 11.64 3.50 3.75
C TYR A 20 12.56 4.49 4.43
N GLY A 21 12.08 5.20 5.48
CA GLY A 21 12.94 6.09 6.27
C GLY A 21 14.10 5.34 6.91
N LEU A 22 13.82 4.21 7.56
CA LEU A 22 14.83 3.33 8.14
C LEU A 22 15.75 2.74 7.06
N PHE A 23 15.22 2.37 5.90
CA PHE A 23 16.02 1.86 4.79
C PHE A 23 17.02 2.89 4.28
N VAL A 24 16.57 4.11 3.98
CA VAL A 24 17.42 5.22 3.53
C VAL A 24 18.47 5.53 4.59
N LEU A 25 18.08 5.58 5.86
CA LEU A 25 19.01 5.81 6.97
C LEU A 25 20.05 4.69 7.06
N SER A 26 19.64 3.43 6.93
CA SER A 26 20.58 2.29 6.93
C SER A 26 21.54 2.33 5.74
N LEU A 27 21.04 2.73 4.57
CA LEU A 27 21.83 2.83 3.34
C LEU A 27 22.83 3.98 3.43
N PHE A 28 22.44 5.07 4.09
CA PHE A 28 23.33 6.18 4.39
C PHE A 28 24.46 5.78 5.35
N VAL A 29 24.13 5.07 6.42
CA VAL A 29 25.11 4.55 7.39
C VAL A 29 26.05 3.53 6.73
N ALA A 30 25.51 2.65 5.88
CA ALA A 30 26.29 1.61 5.21
C ALA A 30 27.22 2.16 4.12
N LEU A 31 26.78 3.14 3.32
CA LEU A 31 27.60 3.73 2.25
C LEU A 31 28.63 4.72 2.79
N PHE A 32 28.36 5.34 3.94
CA PHE A 32 29.21 6.39 4.49
C PHE A 32 29.53 6.16 5.98
N PRO A 33 30.26 5.08 6.31
CA PRO A 33 30.66 4.79 7.70
C PRO A 33 31.56 5.88 8.30
N TYR A 34 32.21 6.71 7.47
CA TYR A 34 33.08 7.80 7.90
C TYR A 34 32.33 9.01 8.52
N ILE A 35 31.00 9.04 8.48
CA ILE A 35 30.20 10.11 9.11
C ILE A 35 30.30 10.05 10.65
N SER A 36 30.51 8.85 11.22
CA SER A 36 30.69 8.67 12.67
C SER A 36 32.10 8.99 13.17
N ASP A 37 33.05 9.28 12.28
CA ASP A 37 34.40 9.62 12.70
C ASP A 37 34.42 11.00 13.38
N VAL A 38 35.18 11.11 14.46
CA VAL A 38 35.20 12.29 15.34
C VAL A 38 35.98 13.44 14.70
N ASN A 39 36.90 13.12 13.77
CA ASN A 39 37.74 14.08 13.04
C ASN A 39 37.06 14.74 11.83
N THR A 40 35.85 14.33 11.48
CA THR A 40 35.15 14.87 10.31
C THR A 40 34.63 16.27 10.63
N GLY A 41 35.20 17.29 9.98
CA GLY A 41 34.88 18.70 10.22
C GLY A 41 33.38 19.01 10.15
N GLY A 42 32.92 19.96 10.98
CA GLY A 42 31.48 20.26 11.16
C GLY A 42 30.73 20.61 9.87
N VAL A 43 31.41 21.19 8.88
CA VAL A 43 30.83 21.51 7.56
C VAL A 43 30.41 20.25 6.81
N VAL A 44 31.22 19.19 6.86
CA VAL A 44 30.92 17.91 6.19
C VAL A 44 29.68 17.27 6.81
N ARG A 45 29.53 17.32 8.15
CA ARG A 45 28.34 16.85 8.85
C ARG A 45 27.07 17.61 8.44
N LEU A 46 27.16 18.94 8.26
CA LEU A 46 26.02 19.75 7.82
C LEU A 46 25.61 19.44 6.38
N VAL A 47 26.56 19.26 5.46
CA VAL A 47 26.28 18.86 4.07
C VAL A 47 25.59 17.49 4.02
N TRP A 48 26.05 16.54 4.85
CA TRP A 48 25.42 15.22 4.94
C TRP A 48 24.01 15.27 5.53
N LEU A 49 23.79 16.08 6.58
CA LEU A 49 22.45 16.33 7.12
C LEU A 49 21.52 16.93 6.07
N ALA A 50 22.01 17.88 5.27
CA ALA A 50 21.25 18.49 4.19
C ALA A 50 20.91 17.47 3.09
N LEU A 51 21.84 16.60 2.71
CA LEU A 51 21.59 15.50 1.76
C LEU A 51 20.56 14.51 2.29
N LEU A 52 20.65 14.13 3.57
CA LEU A 52 19.71 13.22 4.21
C LEU A 52 18.31 13.86 4.25
N LEU A 53 18.20 15.11 4.68
CA LEU A 53 16.95 15.87 4.66
C LEU A 53 16.37 15.98 3.24
N GLY A 54 17.20 16.30 2.25
CA GLY A 54 16.80 16.36 0.85
C GLY A 54 16.27 15.02 0.34
N SER A 55 16.93 13.91 0.69
CA SER A 55 16.47 12.56 0.32
C SER A 55 15.13 12.20 0.96
N LEU A 56 14.91 12.57 2.23
CA LEU A 56 13.64 12.37 2.93
C LEU A 56 12.52 13.22 2.33
N ILE A 57 12.80 14.46 1.93
CA ILE A 57 11.83 15.35 1.27
C ILE A 57 11.49 14.82 -0.13
N GLY A 58 12.49 14.39 -0.91
CA GLY A 58 12.27 13.77 -2.22
C GLY A 58 11.43 12.50 -2.12
N LEU A 59 11.72 11.65 -1.13
CA LEU A 59 10.92 10.48 -0.79
C LEU A 59 9.48 10.88 -0.44
N TRP A 60 9.29 11.97 0.30
CA TRP A 60 7.97 12.50 0.67
C TRP A 60 7.14 12.90 -0.56
N HIS A 61 7.75 13.55 -1.54
CA HIS A 61 7.07 13.96 -2.78
C HIS A 61 6.69 12.75 -3.64
N LEU A 62 7.63 11.83 -3.87
CA LEU A 62 7.36 10.58 -4.60
C LEU A 62 6.27 9.76 -3.91
N TYR A 63 6.30 9.72 -2.59
CA TYR A 63 5.31 9.04 -1.76
C TYR A 63 3.92 9.68 -1.89
N ALA A 64 3.81 11.01 -1.85
CA ALA A 64 2.54 11.71 -2.03
C ALA A 64 1.91 11.38 -3.39
N LEU A 65 2.73 11.30 -4.43
CA LEU A 65 2.31 10.90 -5.78
C LEU A 65 1.84 9.43 -5.82
N GLN A 66 2.58 8.51 -5.22
CA GLN A 66 2.19 7.10 -5.15
C GLN A 66 0.89 6.90 -4.35
N CYS A 67 0.73 7.61 -3.23
CA CYS A 67 -0.48 7.56 -2.42
C CYS A 67 -1.72 8.11 -3.15
N ALA A 68 -1.54 9.10 -4.03
CA ALA A 68 -2.62 9.60 -4.88
C ALA A 68 -3.04 8.57 -5.95
N ALA A 69 -2.16 7.63 -6.31
CA ALA A 69 -2.45 6.56 -7.25
C ALA A 69 -3.13 5.33 -6.60
N ILE A 70 -3.18 5.24 -5.27
CA ILE A 70 -3.88 4.15 -4.59
C ILE A 70 -5.38 4.32 -4.84
N PRO A 71 -6.05 3.32 -5.44
CA PRO A 71 -7.48 3.41 -5.73
C PRO A 71 -8.29 3.50 -4.43
N VAL A 72 -9.03 4.60 -4.26
CA VAL A 72 -9.96 4.84 -3.16
C VAL A 72 -11.37 4.78 -3.74
N GLY A 73 -12.27 4.03 -3.10
CA GLY A 73 -13.58 3.79 -3.69
C GLY A 73 -14.40 2.74 -2.97
N SER A 74 -15.30 2.09 -3.69
CA SER A 74 -16.05 0.96 -3.15
C SER A 74 -15.91 -0.28 -3.99
N LEU A 75 -15.82 -1.43 -3.33
CA LEU A 75 -15.70 -2.73 -3.95
C LEU A 75 -16.99 -3.50 -3.69
N ALA A 76 -17.74 -3.78 -4.75
CA ALA A 76 -18.94 -4.59 -4.70
C ALA A 76 -18.68 -5.96 -5.35
N TYR A 77 -19.36 -6.99 -4.87
CA TYR A 77 -19.38 -8.29 -5.55
C TYR A 77 -20.78 -8.56 -6.09
N GLU A 78 -20.88 -8.68 -7.42
CA GLU A 78 -22.14 -8.93 -8.13
C GLU A 78 -21.92 -9.96 -9.26
N ASN A 79 -22.82 -10.94 -9.36
CA ASN A 79 -22.87 -11.92 -10.46
C ASN A 79 -21.54 -12.64 -10.78
N GLY A 80 -20.68 -12.84 -9.78
CA GLY A 80 -19.37 -13.50 -9.98
C GLY A 80 -18.21 -12.54 -10.28
N PHE A 81 -18.49 -11.24 -10.41
CA PHE A 81 -17.51 -10.20 -10.70
C PHE A 81 -17.33 -9.26 -9.51
N TRP A 82 -16.10 -8.74 -9.39
CA TRP A 82 -15.76 -7.69 -8.46
C TRP A 82 -15.86 -6.34 -9.16
N ILE A 83 -16.80 -5.51 -8.74
CA ILE A 83 -17.01 -4.17 -9.30
C ILE A 83 -16.24 -3.19 -8.41
N LEU A 84 -15.15 -2.65 -8.92
CA LEU A 84 -14.40 -1.57 -8.28
C LEU A 84 -14.92 -0.24 -8.79
N SER A 85 -15.61 0.52 -7.95
CA SER A 85 -15.97 1.90 -8.26
C SER A 85 -14.95 2.85 -7.65
N ASN A 86 -14.26 3.62 -8.50
CA ASN A 86 -13.35 4.65 -8.05
C ASN A 86 -14.14 5.94 -7.70
N ASN A 87 -13.57 6.83 -6.89
CA ASN A 87 -14.14 8.15 -6.59
C ASN A 87 -14.47 8.99 -7.84
N LYS A 88 -13.91 8.64 -9.01
CA LYS A 88 -14.21 9.23 -10.32
C LYS A 88 -15.49 8.69 -10.99
N LYS A 89 -16.29 7.87 -10.30
CA LYS A 89 -17.48 7.16 -10.81
C LYS A 89 -17.22 6.13 -11.93
N GLU A 90 -15.95 5.87 -12.26
CA GLU A 90 -15.59 4.76 -13.12
C GLU A 90 -15.82 3.46 -12.36
N GLN A 91 -16.69 2.61 -12.92
CA GLN A 91 -16.92 1.24 -12.46
C GLN A 91 -16.09 0.31 -13.32
N LEU A 92 -15.24 -0.48 -12.67
CA LEU A 92 -14.38 -1.44 -13.34
C LEU A 92 -14.80 -2.84 -12.89
N ASN A 93 -15.22 -3.64 -13.86
CA ASN A 93 -15.46 -5.05 -13.66
C ASN A 93 -14.11 -5.76 -13.61
N CYS A 94 -13.85 -6.44 -12.50
CA CYS A 94 -12.61 -7.12 -12.24
C CYS A 94 -12.88 -8.56 -11.79
N VAL A 95 -11.96 -9.45 -12.14
CA VAL A 95 -11.93 -10.82 -11.66
C VAL A 95 -10.73 -11.00 -10.74
N LEU A 96 -10.88 -11.80 -9.70
CA LEU A 96 -9.74 -12.20 -8.86
C LEU A 96 -8.86 -13.16 -9.64
N VAL A 97 -7.59 -12.81 -9.81
CA VAL A 97 -6.65 -13.62 -10.58
C VAL A 97 -5.37 -13.84 -9.78
N GLY A 98 -5.17 -15.09 -9.35
CA GLY A 98 -3.99 -15.50 -8.59
C GLY A 98 -4.28 -15.70 -7.10
N GLU A 99 -3.20 -15.76 -6.32
CA GLU A 99 -3.27 -16.02 -4.89
C GLU A 99 -3.65 -14.76 -4.12
N VAL A 100 -4.69 -14.88 -3.30
CA VAL A 100 -5.10 -13.82 -2.38
C VAL A 100 -4.32 -13.97 -1.08
N LEU A 101 -3.54 -12.95 -0.73
CA LEU A 101 -2.82 -12.94 0.54
C LEU A 101 -3.69 -12.30 1.61
N CYS A 102 -4.11 -13.10 2.58
CA CYS A 102 -4.87 -12.65 3.75
C CYS A 102 -3.99 -12.67 4.99
N TRP A 103 -3.38 -11.54 5.35
CA TRP A 103 -2.71 -11.36 6.63
C TRP A 103 -3.67 -10.77 7.68
N PRO A 104 -3.32 -10.86 8.98
CA PRO A 104 -4.15 -10.30 10.06
C PRO A 104 -4.46 -8.81 9.88
N TRP A 105 -3.50 -8.04 9.36
CA TRP A 105 -3.52 -6.58 9.26
C TRP A 105 -3.58 -6.05 7.81
N LEU A 106 -3.36 -6.91 6.81
CA LEU A 106 -3.29 -6.57 5.39
C LEU A 106 -3.93 -7.66 4.54
N ILE A 107 -4.76 -7.28 3.57
CA ILE A 107 -5.31 -8.17 2.56
C ILE A 107 -4.86 -7.66 1.20
N VAL A 108 -4.24 -8.52 0.40
CA VAL A 108 -3.80 -8.20 -0.97
C VAL A 108 -4.69 -8.96 -1.94
N LEU A 109 -5.45 -8.21 -2.74
CA LEU A 109 -6.33 -8.76 -3.76
C LEU A 109 -5.75 -8.47 -5.15
N PRO A 110 -5.26 -9.49 -5.87
CA PRO A 110 -4.89 -9.34 -7.26
C PRO A 110 -6.17 -9.34 -8.11
N LEU A 111 -6.48 -8.19 -8.70
CA LEU A 111 -7.61 -7.97 -9.57
C LEU A 111 -7.12 -7.85 -11.01
N GLN A 112 -7.81 -8.50 -11.94
CA GLN A 112 -7.61 -8.31 -13.37
C GLN A 112 -8.85 -7.66 -13.96
N SER A 113 -8.67 -6.51 -14.63
CA SER A 113 -9.73 -5.85 -15.39
C SER A 113 -10.06 -6.65 -16.66
N GLU A 114 -11.23 -6.44 -17.25
CA GLU A 114 -11.60 -7.02 -18.56
C GLU A 114 -10.59 -6.69 -19.65
N ASP A 115 -9.96 -5.50 -19.60
CA ASP A 115 -8.89 -5.08 -20.51
C ASP A 115 -7.56 -5.86 -20.34
N GLY A 116 -7.53 -6.86 -19.46
CA GLY A 116 -6.35 -7.66 -19.15
C GLY A 116 -5.36 -7.00 -18.20
N SER A 117 -5.56 -5.74 -17.83
CA SER A 117 -4.69 -5.02 -16.88
C SER A 117 -4.77 -5.62 -15.47
N LYS A 118 -3.62 -5.97 -14.90
CA LYS A 118 -3.50 -6.48 -13.53
C LYS A 118 -3.33 -5.32 -12.55
N ARG A 119 -4.08 -5.34 -11.47
CA ARG A 119 -4.07 -4.34 -10.39
C ARG A 119 -4.05 -5.04 -9.05
N PHE A 120 -3.22 -4.56 -8.14
CA PHE A 120 -3.18 -5.09 -6.78
C PHE A 120 -3.89 -4.12 -5.85
N LEU A 121 -4.98 -4.59 -5.25
CA LEU A 121 -5.71 -3.83 -4.25
C LEU A 121 -5.18 -4.20 -2.86
N LEU A 122 -4.58 -3.23 -2.19
CA LEU A 122 -4.03 -3.36 -0.85
C LEU A 122 -5.04 -2.83 0.16
N LEU A 123 -5.58 -3.72 0.98
CA LEU A 123 -6.61 -3.43 1.97
C LEU A 123 -6.04 -3.64 3.36
N CYS A 124 -5.71 -2.54 4.06
CA CYS A 124 -5.33 -2.62 5.46
C CYS A 124 -6.55 -2.69 6.39
N HIS A 125 -6.37 -3.19 7.61
CA HIS A 125 -7.39 -3.18 8.66
C HIS A 125 -8.08 -1.82 8.81
N ASP A 126 -7.32 -0.71 8.82
CA ASP A 126 -7.88 0.63 8.99
C ASP A 126 -8.61 1.18 7.75
N ALA A 127 -8.44 0.54 6.58
CA ALA A 127 -9.10 0.96 5.34
C ALA A 127 -10.56 0.50 5.26
N ILE A 128 -10.99 -0.40 6.13
CA ILE A 128 -12.29 -1.08 6.06
C ILE A 128 -12.93 -1.09 7.45
N LYS A 129 -14.25 -0.92 7.52
CA LYS A 129 -14.97 -1.07 8.80
C LYS A 129 -14.85 -2.52 9.31
N PRO A 130 -14.83 -2.77 10.63
CA PRO A 130 -14.67 -4.12 11.18
C PRO A 130 -15.71 -5.13 10.66
N ALA A 131 -16.96 -4.68 10.50
CA ALA A 131 -18.04 -5.51 9.96
C ALA A 131 -17.81 -5.91 8.48
N ASP A 132 -17.29 -4.97 7.69
CA ASP A 132 -16.98 -5.16 6.27
C ASP A 132 -15.73 -6.05 6.11
N GLN A 133 -14.76 -5.94 7.03
CA GLN A 133 -13.59 -6.81 7.06
C GLN A 133 -13.98 -8.28 7.34
N ALA A 134 -14.89 -8.51 8.29
CA ALA A 134 -15.39 -9.85 8.58
C ALA A 134 -16.13 -10.45 7.37
N ARG A 135 -16.96 -9.64 6.69
CA ARG A 135 -17.66 -10.03 5.46
C ARG A 135 -16.69 -10.37 4.34
N LEU A 136 -15.70 -9.50 4.08
CA LEU A 136 -14.69 -9.72 3.05
C LEU A 136 -13.91 -11.01 3.33
N ARG A 137 -13.45 -11.25 4.57
CA ARG A 137 -12.76 -12.51 4.93
C ARG A 137 -13.64 -13.74 4.73
N THR A 138 -14.92 -13.64 5.06
CA THR A 138 -15.87 -14.74 4.88
C THR A 138 -16.07 -15.03 3.40
N TRP A 139 -16.20 -13.99 2.57
CA TRP A 139 -16.27 -14.10 1.12
C TRP A 139 -15.00 -14.69 0.52
N LEU A 140 -13.83 -14.21 0.91
CA LEU A 140 -12.56 -14.76 0.45
C LEU A 140 -12.44 -16.24 0.83
N ARG A 141 -12.83 -16.64 2.05
CA ARG A 141 -12.86 -18.06 2.41
C ARG A 141 -13.85 -18.88 1.58
N ALA A 142 -15.00 -18.31 1.21
CA ALA A 142 -15.98 -18.99 0.37
C ALA A 142 -15.50 -19.11 -1.09
N CYS A 143 -14.86 -18.06 -1.62
CA CYS A 143 -14.35 -18.00 -2.99
C CYS A 143 -13.03 -18.76 -3.17
N LEU A 144 -12.19 -18.84 -2.12
CA LEU A 144 -10.89 -19.53 -2.12
C LEU A 144 -10.97 -20.96 -1.60
N ARG A 145 -12.14 -21.42 -1.13
CA ARG A 145 -12.30 -22.84 -0.79
C ARG A 145 -12.00 -23.64 -2.05
N PRO A 146 -10.99 -24.54 -2.04
CA PRO A 146 -10.76 -25.40 -3.18
C PRO A 146 -12.05 -26.19 -3.42
N LYS A 147 -12.46 -26.30 -4.68
CA LYS A 147 -13.33 -27.39 -5.11
C LYS A 147 -12.49 -28.66 -4.98
N GLY A 148 -12.42 -29.22 -3.79
CA GLY A 148 -11.60 -30.40 -3.45
C GLY A 148 -11.86 -30.80 -2.01
#